data_AF-A0A556RSZ3-F1
#
_entry.id   AF-A0A556RSZ3-F1
#
_cell.length_a   1.000
_cell.length_b   1.000
_cell.length_c   1.000
_cell.angle_alpha   90.00
_cell.angle_beta   90.00
_cell.angle_gamma   90.00
#
_symmetry.space_group_name_H-M   'P 1'
#
loop_
_entity.id
_entity.type
_entity.pdbx_description
1 polymer ?
#
loop_
_entity_poly.entity_id
_entity_poly.type
_entity_poly.pdbx_seq_one_letter_code
_entity_poly.pdbx_strand_id
1 'polypeptide(L)' 'MERQIKLLKLLFSQSEFKPAAFFSSKLSISTKTVYYDIEKLNGQLITVPNTDIRIEKSPRKGLMLVGEKTDVEPIIAI' A
#
# COMPACT_ATOMS: atom_id res chain seq x y z
N MET A 1 -3.82 -1.06 -13.13
CA MET A 1 -4.10 0.02 -12.16
C MET A 1 -5.10 -0.42 -11.10
N GLU A 2 -6.25 -1.00 -11.49
CA GLU A 2 -7.32 -1.41 -10.55
C GLU A 2 -6.83 -2.26 -9.35
N ARG A 3 -5.96 -3.25 -9.58
CA ARG A 3 -5.40 -4.08 -8.50
C ARG A 3 -4.53 -3.30 -7.50
N GLN A 4 -3.73 -2.36 -7.99
CA GLN A 4 -2.87 -1.53 -7.14
C GLN A 4 -3.70 -0.60 -6.26
N ILE A 5 -4.78 -0.05 -6.81
CA ILE A 5 -5.76 0.74 -6.04
C ILE A 5 -6.42 -0.14 -4.97
N LYS A 6 -6.81 -1.38 -5.29
CA LYS A 6 -7.35 -2.34 -4.30
C LYS A 6 -6.33 -2.63 -3.18
N LEU A 7 -5.05 -2.81 -3.52
CA LEU A 7 -3.99 -2.99 -2.54
C LEU A 7 -3.80 -1.75 -1.66
N LEU A 8 -3.81 -0.55 -2.25
CA LEU A 8 -3.69 0.71 -1.51
C LEU A 8 -4.87 0.93 -0.55
N LYS A 9 -6.11 0.68 -1.01
CA LYS A 9 -7.33 0.69 -0.17
C LYS A 9 -7.21 -0.28 1.00
N LEU A 10 -6.71 -1.49 0.74
CA LEU A 10 -6.53 -2.50 1.77
C LEU A 10 -5.45 -2.06 2.79
N LEU A 11 -4.33 -1.52 2.34
CA LEU A 11 -3.29 -0.96 3.22
C LEU A 11 -3.81 0.20 4.07
N PHE A 12 -4.56 1.14 3.49
CA PHE A 12 -5.16 2.28 4.19
C PHE A 12 -6.14 1.85 5.29
N SER A 13 -6.84 0.73 5.10
CA SER A 13 -7.75 0.18 6.11
C SER A 13 -7.04 -0.48 7.31
N GLN A 14 -5.71 -0.64 7.27
CA GLN A 14 -4.93 -1.22 8.37
C GLN A 14 -4.25 -0.12 9.19
N SER A 15 -4.43 -0.18 10.51
CA SER A 15 -3.74 0.72 11.45
C SER A 15 -2.36 0.22 11.90
N GLU A 16 -1.95 -0.96 11.45
CA GLU A 16 -0.72 -1.64 11.87
C GLU A 16 -0.10 -2.40 10.71
N PHE A 17 1.18 -2.76 10.87
CA PHE A 17 1.86 -3.67 9.95
C PHE A 17 1.11 -5.00 9.84
N LYS A 18 0.89 -5.44 8.60
CA LYS A 18 0.39 -6.79 8.29
C LYS A 18 1.36 -7.52 7.37
N PRO A 19 1.54 -8.85 7.52
CA PRO A 19 2.42 -9.62 6.67
C PRO A 19 1.94 -9.58 5.20
N ALA A 20 2.85 -9.70 4.23
CA ALA A 20 2.48 -9.75 2.82
C ALA A 20 1.47 -10.88 2.49
N ALA A 21 1.51 -11.98 3.25
CA ALA A 21 0.55 -13.08 3.16
C ALA A 21 -0.91 -12.65 3.43
N PHE A 22 -1.12 -11.64 4.28
CA PHE A 22 -2.45 -11.08 4.55
C PHE A 22 -3.05 -10.46 3.28
N PHE A 23 -2.30 -9.58 2.62
CA PHE A 23 -2.74 -8.91 1.38
C PHE A 23 -2.83 -9.90 0.22
N SER A 24 -1.88 -10.83 0.13
CA SER A 24 -1.86 -11.93 -0.84
C SER A 24 -3.16 -12.75 -0.79
N SER A 25 -3.59 -13.14 0.41
CA SER A 25 -4.83 -13.89 0.62
C SER A 25 -6.07 -13.06 0.26
N LYS A 26 -6.13 -11.79 0.66
CA LYS A 26 -7.28 -10.91 0.38
C LYS A 26 -7.44 -10.55 -1.10
N LEU A 27 -6.34 -10.50 -1.85
CA LEU A 27 -6.33 -10.14 -3.27
C LEU A 27 -6.21 -11.36 -4.20
N SER A 28 -6.10 -12.58 -3.65
CA SER A 28 -5.89 -13.82 -4.40
C SER A 28 -4.69 -13.75 -5.37
N ILE A 29 -3.57 -13.19 -4.90
CA ILE A 29 -2.32 -13.08 -5.67
C ILE A 29 -1.14 -13.59 -4.85
N SER A 30 -0.01 -13.88 -5.50
CA SER A 30 1.21 -14.27 -4.78
C SER A 30 1.79 -13.13 -3.95
N THR A 31 2.51 -13.46 -2.87
CA THR A 31 3.28 -12.47 -2.11
C THR A 31 4.32 -11.74 -2.96
N LYS A 32 4.90 -12.41 -3.96
CA LYS A 32 5.78 -11.77 -4.97
C LYS A 32 5.05 -10.68 -5.75
N THR A 33 3.81 -10.95 -6.17
CA THR A 33 2.97 -9.95 -6.87
C THR A 33 2.60 -8.79 -5.94
N VAL A 34 2.31 -9.04 -4.66
CA VAL A 34 2.09 -7.98 -3.66
C VAL A 34 3.30 -7.04 -3.61
N TYR A 35 4.52 -7.58 -3.46
CA TYR A 35 5.72 -6.75 -3.40
C TYR A 35 5.97 -5.98 -4.70
N TYR A 36 5.72 -6.58 -5.86
CA TYR A 36 5.82 -5.90 -7.15
C TYR A 36 4.84 -4.72 -7.26
N ASP A 37 3.59 -4.92 -6.83
CA ASP A 37 2.59 -3.85 -6.84
C ASP A 37 2.95 -2.72 -5.87
N ILE A 38 3.58 -3.03 -4.72
CA ILE A 38 4.08 -2.04 -3.77
C ILE A 38 5.19 -1.19 -4.36
N GLU A 39 6.15 -1.79 -5.07
CA GLU A 39 7.20 -1.02 -5.74
C GLU A 39 6.60 -0.02 -6.74
N LYS A 40 5.59 -0.47 -7.51
CA LYS A 40 4.87 0.43 -8.42
C LYS A 40 4.12 1.53 -7.69
N LEU A 41 3.41 1.20 -6.60
CA LEU A 41 2.69 2.18 -5.80
C LEU A 41 3.62 3.21 -5.18
N ASN A 42 4.73 2.80 -4.57
CA ASN A 42 5.72 3.73 -4.01
C ASN A 42 6.30 4.66 -5.10
N GLY A 43 6.55 4.14 -6.30
CA GLY A 43 6.97 4.96 -7.44
C GLY A 43 5.90 5.96 -7.92
N GLN A 44 4.62 5.73 -7.64
CA GLN A 44 3.54 6.68 -7.92
C GLN A 44 3.38 7.68 -6.77
N LEU A 45 3.41 7.21 -5.52
CA LEU A 45 3.22 8.03 -4.33
C LEU A 45 4.32 9.09 -4.16
N ILE A 46 5.56 8.79 -4.53
CA ILE A 46 6.67 9.76 -4.49
C ILE A 46 6.44 10.98 -5.39
N THR A 47 5.53 10.89 -6.36
CA THR A 47 5.20 12.01 -7.26
C THR A 47 4.19 12.98 -6.65
N VAL A 48 3.59 12.66 -5.49
CA VAL A 48 2.63 13.51 -4.81
C VAL A 48 3.38 14.58 -4.00
N PRO A 49 3.37 15.86 -4.43
CA PRO A 49 4.16 16.90 -3.79
C PRO A 49 3.63 17.22 -2.40
N ASN A 50 4.53 17.62 -1.50
CA ASN A 50 4.23 18.06 -0.13
C ASN A 50 3.55 17.01 0.76
N THR A 51 3.75 15.71 0.49
CA THR A 51 3.22 14.61 1.31
C THR A 51 4.32 13.60 1.63
N ASP A 52 4.22 12.91 2.77
CA ASP A 52 5.08 11.75 3.12
C ASP A 52 4.30 10.43 3.00
N ILE A 53 3.60 10.26 1.88
CA ILE A 53 2.87 9.02 1.63
C ILE A 53 3.83 7.97 1.09
N ARG A 54 3.98 6.86 1.82
CA ARG A 54 4.79 5.72 1.39
C ARG A 54 4.33 4.43 2.03
N ILE A 55 4.55 3.33 1.33
CA ILE A 55 4.34 2.00 1.88
C ILE A 55 5.66 1.53 2.48
N GLU A 56 5.69 1.40 3.81
CA GLU A 56 6.85 0.92 4.56
C GLU A 56 6.88 -0.60 4.59
N LYS A 57 8.10 -1.14 4.45
CA LYS A 57 8.40 -2.57 4.53
C LYS A 57 9.28 -2.79 5.74
N SER A 58 8.76 -3.47 6.77
CA SER A 58 9.55 -3.82 7.94
C SER A 58 9.80 -5.33 7.97
N PRO A 59 11.06 -5.78 8.10
CA PRO A 59 11.37 -7.18 8.34
C PRO A 59 10.54 -7.73 9.50
N ARG A 60 10.00 -8.95 9.33
CA ARG A 60 9.18 -9.69 10.31
C ARG A 60 7.83 -9.06 10.70
N LYS A 61 7.62 -7.75 10.52
CA LYS A 61 6.34 -7.08 10.79
C LYS A 61 5.43 -7.05 9.56
N GLY A 62 6.01 -6.84 8.38
CA GLY A 62 5.28 -6.82 7.11
C GLY A 62 5.19 -5.43 6.49
N LEU A 63 3.98 -5.02 6.13
CA LEU A 63 3.68 -3.87 5.29
C LEU A 63 2.70 -2.94 5.97
N MET A 64 2.93 -1.63 5.86
CA MET A 64 2.04 -0.59 6.39
C MET A 64 2.08 0.65 5.49
N LEU A 65 0.95 1.33 5.34
CA LEU A 65 0.91 2.65 4.72
C LEU A 65 1.27 3.71 5.77
N VAL A 66 2.20 4.58 5.42
CA VAL A 66 2.60 5.76 6.19
C VAL A 66 2.14 6.98 5.40
N GLY A 67 1.60 7.97 6.08
CA GLY A 67 1.08 9.22 5.50
C GLY A 67 -0.13 9.73 6.27
N GLU A 68 -0.46 11.01 6.11
CA GLU A 68 -1.67 11.58 6.68
C GLU A 68 -2.91 11.11 5.92
N LYS A 69 -4.00 10.85 6.64
CA LYS A 69 -5.24 10.34 6.01
C LYS A 69 -5.77 11.30 4.93
N THR A 70 -5.68 12.60 5.20
CA THR A 70 -6.07 13.69 4.30
C THR A 70 -5.35 13.66 2.97
N ASP A 71 -4.11 13.14 2.95
CA ASP A 71 -3.30 13.07 1.74
C ASP A 71 -3.58 11.79 0.94
N VAL A 72 -3.94 10.70 1.63
CA VAL A 72 -4.21 9.39 1.01
C VAL A 72 -5.62 9.29 0.46
N GLU A 73 -6.62 9.84 1.16
CA GLU A 73 -8.04 9.75 0.81
C GLU A 73 -8.35 10.16 -0.64
N PRO A 74 -7.82 11.28 -1.18
CA PRO A 74 -8.04 11.67 -2.56
C PRO A 74 -7.51 10.66 -3.59
N ILE A 75 -6.43 9.94 -3.26
CA ILE A 75 -5.77 8.97 -4.15
C ILE A 75 -6.60 7.70 -4.27
N ILE A 76 -7.24 7.28 -3.18
CA ILE A 76 -8.07 6.06 -3.15
C ILE A 76 -9.52 6.34 -3.54
N ALA A 77 -9.97 7.58 -3.58
CA ALA A 77 -11.32 7.95 -4.00
C ALA A 77 -11.58 7.80 -5.51
N ILE A 78 -10.52 7.56 -6.30
CA ILE A 78 -10.54 7.25 -7.73
C ILE A 78 -10.98 5.78 -7.95
#